data_AF-U7QQ45-F1
#
_entry.id   AF-U7QQ45-F1
#
_cell.length_a   1.000
_cell.length_b   1.000
_cell.length_c   1.000
_cell.angle_alpha   90.00
_cell.angle_beta   90.00
_cell.angle_gamma   90.00
#
_symmetry.space_group_name_H-M   'P 1'
#
loop_
_entity.id
_entity.type
_entity.pdbx_description
1 polymer ?
#
loop_
_entity_poly.entity_id
_entity_poly.type
_entity_poly.pdbx_seq_one_letter_code
_entity_poly.pdbx_strand_id
1 'polypeptide(L)'
;MRVESLKVQVQNIFSSPKPKIIFMHVPKTGGTSVDRSLRMVYGKKNSYQVHPILTSNAVKAVTQNGKIHGKIDKFQLRESLLIYEMAKGTKYISGHFHFNEDIWEAYRDQYAWITILRNPVKR
;
A
#
# COMPACT_ATOMS: atom_id res chain seq x y z
N MET A 1 0.23 30.91 -10.72
CA MET A 1 1.17 29.80 -10.90
C MET A 1 2.45 30.15 -10.15
N ARG A 2 2.75 29.48 -9.02
CA ARG A 2 3.91 29.84 -8.17
C ARG A 2 5.11 29.08 -8.73
N VAL A 3 6.05 29.80 -9.33
CA VAL A 3 7.28 29.19 -9.87
C VAL A 3 8.18 28.87 -8.69
N GLU A 4 8.44 27.59 -8.45
CA GLU A 4 9.39 27.15 -7.42
C GLU A 4 10.80 27.63 -7.77
N SER A 5 11.59 28.00 -6.76
CA SER A 5 12.93 28.55 -6.96
C SER A 5 13.85 27.58 -7.72
N LEU A 6 14.78 28.11 -8.52
CA LEU A 6 15.79 27.32 -9.24
C LEU A 6 16.55 26.32 -8.34
N LYS A 7 16.77 26.66 -7.07
CA LYS A 7 17.41 25.77 -6.08
C LYS A 7 16.63 24.47 -5.86
N VAL A 8 15.30 24.54 -5.79
CA VAL A 8 14.42 23.38 -5.61
C VAL A 8 14.39 22.53 -6.88
N GLN A 9 14.39 23.19 -8.05
CA GLN A 9 14.44 22.49 -9.34
C GLN A 9 15.75 21.72 -9.52
N VAL A 10 16.89 22.34 -9.18
CA VAL A 10 18.21 21.70 -9.25
C VAL A 10 18.34 20.57 -8.22
N GLN A 11 17.84 20.73 -7.00
CA GLN A 11 17.82 19.64 -6.00
C GLN A 11 16.99 18.44 -6.45
N ASN A 12 15.87 18.66 -7.14
CA ASN A 12 15.04 17.57 -7.67
C ASN A 12 15.74 16.80 -8.81
N ILE A 13 16.59 17.45 -9.61
CA ILE A 13 17.37 16.81 -10.68
C ILE A 13 18.42 15.85 -10.10
N PHE A 14 19.02 16.19 -8.96
CA PHE A 14 19.99 15.34 -8.25
C PHE A 14 19.36 14.47 -7.16
N SER A 15 18.04 14.56 -6.96
CA SER A 15 17.36 13.73 -5.97
C SER A 15 17.33 12.28 -6.44
N SER A 16 17.79 11.36 -5.60
CA SER A 16 17.68 9.93 -5.88
C SER A 16 16.23 9.58 -6.22
N PRO A 17 15.98 8.67 -7.19
CA PRO A 17 14.63 8.28 -7.53
C PRO A 17 13.87 7.86 -6.27
N LYS A 18 12.63 8.35 -6.12
CA LYS A 18 11.80 8.04 -4.94
C LYS A 18 11.81 6.52 -4.72
N PRO A 19 12.13 6.06 -3.50
CA PRO A 19 12.19 4.63 -3.21
C PRO A 19 10.82 4.00 -3.46
N LYS A 20 10.78 2.70 -3.78
CA LYS A 20 9.50 1.99 -3.76
C LYS A 20 9.17 1.65 -2.30
N ILE A 21 7.93 1.89 -1.88
CA ILE A 21 7.51 1.74 -0.49
C ILE A 21 6.26 0.86 -0.40
N ILE A 22 6.30 -0.12 0.51
CA ILE A 22 5.12 -0.81 1.03
C ILE A 22 4.80 -0.29 2.41
N PHE A 23 3.62 0.30 2.57
CA PHE A 23 3.11 0.72 3.87
C PHE A 23 1.99 -0.19 4.37
N MET A 24 2.41 -1.21 5.12
CA MET A 24 1.51 -2.12 5.84
C MET A 24 1.14 -1.46 7.16
N HIS A 25 -0.09 -0.95 7.29
CA HIS A 25 -0.48 -0.24 8.51
C HIS A 25 -1.58 -0.97 9.26
N VAL A 26 -1.34 -1.21 10.55
CA VAL A 26 -2.30 -1.84 11.45
C VAL A 26 -3.44 -0.85 11.74
N PRO A 27 -4.71 -1.27 11.78
CA PRO A 27 -5.81 -0.37 12.13
C PRO A 27 -5.60 0.37 13.46
N LYS A 28 -6.10 1.61 13.54
CA LYS A 28 -6.11 2.44 14.77
C LYS A 28 -4.73 2.86 15.30
N THR A 29 -3.73 2.89 14.42
CA THR A 29 -2.35 3.34 14.72
C THR A 29 -2.04 4.76 14.25
N GLY A 30 -3.00 5.45 13.63
CA GLY A 30 -2.74 6.69 12.89
C GLY A 30 -2.32 6.46 11.43
N GLY A 31 -2.39 5.21 10.94
CA GLY A 31 -1.92 4.82 9.62
C GLY A 31 -2.58 5.60 8.49
N THR A 32 -3.87 5.92 8.60
CA THR A 32 -4.58 6.72 7.59
C THR A 32 -3.97 8.10 7.36
N SER A 33 -3.47 8.76 8.41
CA SER A 33 -2.84 10.09 8.29
C SER A 33 -1.49 9.99 7.57
N VAL A 34 -0.66 9.02 7.95
CA VAL A 34 0.62 8.75 7.30
C VAL A 34 0.42 8.36 5.84
N ASP A 35 -0.54 7.47 5.59
CA ASP A 35 -0.89 6.98 4.26
C ASP A 35 -1.36 8.09 3.32
N ARG A 36 -2.19 9.00 3.83
CA ARG A 36 -2.61 10.20 3.09
C ARG A 36 -1.41 11.08 2.71
N SER A 37 -0.51 11.35 3.64
CA SER A 37 0.68 12.18 3.39
C SER A 37 1.61 11.54 2.35
N LEU A 38 1.85 10.22 2.45
CA LEU A 38 2.67 9.50 1.49
C LEU A 38 2.04 9.52 0.09
N ARG A 39 0.73 9.27 -0.05
CA ARG A 39 0.05 9.39 -1.35
C ARG A 39 0.14 10.78 -1.97
N MET A 40 0.15 11.85 -1.16
CA MET A 40 0.35 13.21 -1.67
C MET A 40 1.76 13.39 -2.26
N VAL A 41 2.79 12.78 -1.65
CA VAL A 41 4.17 12.83 -2.13
C VAL A 41 4.37 11.99 -3.40
N TYR A 42 3.79 10.79 -3.47
CA TYR A 42 3.95 9.89 -4.62
C TYR A 42 3.02 10.26 -5.79
N GLY A 43 1.87 10.84 -5.49
CA GLY A 43 0.83 11.20 -6.45
C GLY A 43 0.01 9.99 -6.92
N LYS A 44 -1.22 10.25 -7.39
CA LYS A 44 -2.21 9.22 -7.75
C LYS A 44 -1.70 8.17 -8.75
N LYS A 45 -0.87 8.59 -9.72
CA LYS A 45 -0.34 7.70 -10.78
C LYS A 45 0.66 6.66 -10.25
N ASN A 46 1.34 6.96 -9.13
CA ASN A 46 2.40 6.11 -8.58
C ASN A 46 1.99 5.46 -7.25
N SER A 47 0.74 5.64 -6.83
CA SER A 47 0.21 5.16 -5.55
C SER A 47 -0.95 4.20 -5.76
N TYR A 48 -0.94 3.10 -5.02
CA TYR A 48 -2.08 2.19 -4.92
C TYR A 48 -2.44 1.94 -3.45
N GLN A 49 -3.75 1.92 -3.16
CA GLN A 49 -4.27 1.59 -1.85
C GLN A 49 -5.12 0.33 -1.94
N VAL A 50 -4.70 -0.73 -1.26
CA VAL A 50 -5.49 -1.95 -1.07
C VAL A 50 -6.62 -1.62 -0.10
N HIS A 51 -7.77 -1.22 -0.63
CA HIS A 51 -8.85 -0.64 0.16
C HIS A 51 -9.61 -1.71 0.99
N PRO A 52 -9.71 -1.59 2.33
CA PRO A 52 -10.29 -2.63 3.18
C PRO A 52 -11.79 -2.86 2.95
N ILE A 53 -12.55 -1.79 2.73
CA ILE A 53 -14.01 -1.88 2.50
C ILE A 53 -14.29 -2.52 1.14
N LEU A 54 -13.66 -2.03 0.07
CA LEU A 54 -13.87 -2.57 -1.29
C LEU A 54 -13.48 -4.04 -1.38
N THR A 55 -12.35 -4.44 -0.81
CA THR A 55 -11.94 -5.86 -0.77
C THR A 55 -12.93 -6.72 0.02
N SER A 56 -13.48 -6.22 1.13
CA SER A 56 -14.50 -6.94 1.91
C SER A 56 -15.81 -7.07 1.14
N ASN A 57 -16.23 -6.02 0.44
CA ASN A 57 -17.46 -6.02 -0.37
C ASN A 57 -17.32 -6.96 -1.58
N ALA A 58 -16.16 -6.97 -2.24
CA ALA A 58 -15.87 -7.86 -3.35
C ALA A 58 -16.01 -9.32 -2.93
N VAL A 59 -15.36 -9.72 -1.83
CA VAL A 59 -15.47 -11.09 -1.29
C VAL A 59 -16.91 -11.46 -0.94
N LYS A 60 -17.65 -10.55 -0.30
CA LYS A 60 -19.07 -10.76 0.02
C LYS A 60 -19.91 -11.00 -1.23
N ALA A 61 -19.76 -10.15 -2.25
CA ALA A 61 -20.54 -10.23 -3.49
C ALA A 61 -20.35 -11.58 -4.20
N VAL A 62 -19.12 -12.09 -4.23
CA VAL A 62 -18.83 -13.35 -4.92
C VAL A 62 -19.12 -14.59 -4.08
N THR A 63 -19.05 -14.50 -2.75
CA THR A 63 -19.37 -15.61 -1.84
C THR A 63 -20.88 -15.79 -1.67
N GLN A 64 -21.66 -14.69 -1.65
CA GLN A 64 -23.13 -14.74 -1.52
C GLN A 64 -23.81 -15.31 -2.77
N ASN A 65 -23.19 -15.19 -3.94
CA ASN A 65 -23.78 -15.65 -5.19
C ASN A 65 -23.67 -17.17 -5.42
N GLY A 66 -23.03 -17.94 -4.54
CA GLY A 66 -22.96 -19.41 -4.59
C GLY A 66 -22.28 -20.04 -5.82
N LYS A 67 -21.95 -19.23 -6.83
CA LYS A 67 -21.35 -19.65 -8.11
C LYS A 67 -19.84 -19.87 -8.05
N ILE A 68 -19.17 -19.32 -7.04
CA ILE A 68 -17.75 -19.58 -6.82
C ILE A 68 -17.62 -20.74 -5.83
N HIS A 69 -17.12 -21.86 -6.30
CA HIS A 69 -16.74 -22.98 -5.47
C HIS A 69 -15.45 -22.63 -4.71
N GLY A 70 -15.57 -22.38 -3.41
CA GLY A 70 -14.46 -22.05 -2.54
C GLY A 70 -14.66 -20.73 -1.78
N LYS A 71 -14.30 -20.72 -0.50
CA LYS A 71 -14.34 -19.53 0.34
C LYS A 71 -13.16 -18.64 -0.04
N ILE A 72 -13.41 -17.53 -0.74
CA ILE A 72 -12.37 -16.53 -1.00
C ILE A 72 -12.08 -15.83 0.33
N ASP A 73 -10.86 -15.98 0.83
CA ASP A 73 -10.43 -15.21 1.99
C ASP A 73 -10.08 -13.76 1.59
N LYS A 74 -10.49 -12.81 2.42
CA LYS A 74 -10.26 -11.38 2.15
C LYS A 74 -8.79 -10.99 2.24
N PHE A 75 -7.98 -11.69 3.05
CA PHE A 75 -6.56 -11.40 3.13
C PHE A 75 -5.84 -12.00 1.93
N GLN A 76 -6.21 -13.20 1.48
CA GLN A 76 -5.71 -13.76 0.21
C GLN A 76 -6.00 -12.82 -0.98
N LEU A 77 -7.19 -12.23 -1.07
CA LEU A 77 -7.48 -11.22 -2.09
C LEU A 77 -6.57 -9.99 -1.98
N ARG A 78 -6.33 -9.51 -0.77
CA ARG A 78 -5.46 -8.34 -0.53
C ARG A 78 -4.00 -8.61 -0.86
N GLU A 79 -3.51 -9.79 -0.52
CA GLU A 79 -2.17 -10.27 -0.89
C GLU A 79 -2.03 -10.40 -2.41
N SER A 80 -3.05 -10.95 -3.09
CA SER A 80 -3.07 -11.03 -4.56
C SER A 80 -2.97 -9.64 -5.21
N LEU A 81 -3.70 -8.65 -4.67
CA LEU A 81 -3.64 -7.27 -5.15
C LEU A 81 -2.26 -6.62 -4.85
N LEU A 82 -1.68 -6.91 -3.69
CA LEU A 82 -0.34 -6.45 -3.32
C LEU A 82 0.71 -6.97 -4.31
N ILE A 83 0.72 -8.29 -4.56
CA ILE A 83 1.64 -8.93 -5.51
C ILE A 83 1.46 -8.36 -6.91
N TYR A 84 0.21 -8.19 -7.37
CA TYR A 84 -0.09 -7.62 -8.68
C TYR A 84 0.52 -6.21 -8.84
N GLU A 85 0.32 -5.32 -7.86
CA GLU A 85 0.87 -3.96 -7.92
C GLU A 85 2.39 -3.92 -7.72
N MET A 86 2.95 -4.87 -6.95
CA MET A 86 4.40 -5.02 -6.82
C MET A 86 5.04 -5.39 -8.15
N ALA A 87 4.47 -6.39 -8.86
CA ALA A 87 4.92 -6.85 -10.17
C ALA A 87 4.79 -5.76 -11.23
N LYS A 88 3.71 -4.96 -11.18
CA LYS A 88 3.52 -3.77 -12.02
C LYS A 88 4.56 -2.67 -11.76
N GLY A 89 5.23 -2.70 -10.62
CA GLY A 89 6.27 -1.72 -10.25
C GLY A 89 5.72 -0.43 -9.64
N THR A 90 4.53 -0.48 -9.05
CA THR A 90 3.90 0.68 -8.39
C THR A 90 4.79 1.20 -7.26
N LYS A 91 5.07 2.52 -7.26
CA LYS A 91 6.08 3.09 -6.34
C LYS A 91 5.64 3.12 -4.89
N TYR A 92 4.36 3.34 -4.61
CA TYR A 92 3.83 3.37 -3.25
C TYR A 92 2.58 2.51 -3.15
N ILE A 93 2.63 1.46 -2.32
CA ILE A 93 1.50 0.58 -2.09
C ILE A 93 1.19 0.61 -0.58
N SER A 94 -0.09 0.69 -0.24
CA SER A 94 -0.55 0.80 1.14
C SER A 94 -1.76 -0.07 1.41
N GLY A 95 -1.92 -0.56 2.63
CA GLY A 95 -3.13 -1.30 2.98
C GLY A 95 -3.10 -2.01 4.33
N HIS A 96 -4.17 -2.76 4.57
CA HIS A 96 -4.35 -3.63 5.72
C HIS A 96 -4.28 -5.10 5.30
N PHE A 97 -3.06 -5.61 5.18
CA PHE A 97 -2.77 -7.02 4.94
C PHE A 97 -1.83 -7.54 6.03
N HIS A 98 -1.73 -8.86 6.12
CA HIS A 98 -0.78 -9.48 7.04
C HIS A 98 0.61 -9.45 6.43
N PHE A 99 1.62 -9.55 7.30
CA PHE A 99 2.96 -9.86 6.85
C PHE A 99 2.96 -11.28 6.29
N ASN A 100 3.53 -11.45 5.10
CA ASN A 100 3.68 -12.73 4.43
C ASN A 100 5.16 -12.83 4.03
N GLU A 101 5.84 -13.84 4.57
CA GLU A 101 7.28 -14.03 4.42
C GLU A 101 7.66 -14.30 2.97
N ASP A 102 6.90 -15.13 2.24
CA ASP A 102 7.16 -15.44 0.83
C ASP A 102 7.10 -14.18 -0.06
N ILE A 103 6.10 -13.32 0.17
CA ILE A 103 5.97 -12.04 -0.56
C ILE A 103 7.12 -11.11 -0.19
N TRP A 104 7.48 -11.07 1.09
CA TRP A 104 8.61 -10.25 1.56
C TRP A 104 9.92 -10.71 0.93
N GLU A 105 10.26 -12.00 0.97
CA GLU A 105 11.48 -12.54 0.38
C GLU A 105 11.58 -12.23 -1.12
N ALA A 106 10.48 -12.36 -1.86
CA ALA A 106 10.45 -12.07 -3.29
C ALA A 106 10.68 -10.59 -3.65
N TYR A 107 10.37 -9.65 -2.74
CA TYR A 107 10.34 -8.22 -3.03
C TYR A 107 11.14 -7.33 -2.06
N ARG A 108 11.81 -7.88 -1.04
CA ARG A 108 12.52 -7.14 0.02
C ARG A 108 13.61 -6.22 -0.51
N ASP A 109 14.27 -6.60 -1.60
CA ASP A 109 15.35 -5.81 -2.20
C ASP A 109 14.82 -4.73 -3.16
N GLN A 110 13.52 -4.79 -3.51
CA GLN A 110 12.88 -3.85 -4.43
C GLN A 110 12.06 -2.77 -3.73
N TYR A 111 11.58 -3.05 -2.52
CA TYR A 111 10.71 -2.18 -1.76
C TYR A 111 11.22 -1.98 -0.33
N ALA A 112 11.14 -0.75 0.16
CA ALA A 112 11.21 -0.48 1.59
C ALA A 112 9.88 -0.85 2.26
N TRP A 113 9.93 -1.77 3.22
CA TRP A 113 8.77 -2.22 3.98
C TRP A 113 8.66 -1.40 5.27
N ILE A 114 7.57 -0.65 5.41
CA ILE A 114 7.33 0.19 6.57
C ILE A 114 5.99 -0.15 7.20
N THR A 115 5.95 -0.03 8.53
CA THR A 115 4.73 -0.14 9.33
C THR A 115 4.77 0.89 10.44
N ILE A 116 3.61 1.11 11.06
CA ILE A 116 3.52 1.85 12.31
C ILE A 116 2.72 1.02 13.30
N LEU A 117 3.20 0.99 14.54
CA LEU A 117 2.55 0.32 15.65
C LEU A 117 2.20 1.35 16.72
N ARG A 118 1.21 1.01 17.54
CA ARG A 118 0.78 1.80 18.68
C ARG A 118 0.72 0.91 19.91
N ASN A 119 0.98 1.47 21.09
CA ASN A 119 0.83 0.76 22.35
C ASN A 119 -0.59 0.14 22.43
N PRO A 120 -0.71 -1.18 22.69
CA PRO A 120 -1.98 -1.92 22.66
C PRO A 120 -3.00 -1.46 23.71
N VAL A 121 -2.57 -0.82 24.81
CA VAL A 121 -3.47 -0.37 25.89
C VAL A 121 -4.45 0.73 25.43
N LYS A 122 -4.15 1.43 24.32
CA LYS A 122 -5.02 2.45 23.72
C LYS A 122 -5.70 2.00 22.41
N ARG A 123 -5.75 0.69 22.12
CA ARG A 123 -6.35 0.12 20.90
C ARG A 123 -7.68 -0.56 21.16
#